data_AF-A0A924AGR5-F1
#
_entry.id   AF-A0A924AGR5-F1
#
_cell.length_a   1.000
_cell.length_b   1.000
_cell.length_c   1.000
_cell.angle_alpha   90.00
_cell.angle_beta   90.00
_cell.angle_gamma   90.00
#
_symmetry.space_group_name_H-M   'P 1'
#
loop_
_entity.id
_entity.type
_entity.pdbx_description
1 polymer ?
#
loop_
_entity_poly.entity_id
_entity_poly.type
_entity_poly.pdbx_seq_one_letter_code
_entity_poly.pdbx_strand_id
1 'polypeptide(L)'
;MKRITFITLIVLFTFVKGNSQITNLNDLIQVSGLTVQGLIKNLQYTWEIKQPITDNSEKGMAKEIYTFAYNKKNEKDYSQVLKRSISLNLSSGYRIEETHLISNDMNFLNHLKKELLNRGFELMREEKNYFTYRNRNRDITLAIQIEVSDFVKLSKGFYDVGLIVH
;
A
#
# COMPACT_ATOMS: atom_id res chain seq x y z
N MET A 1 39.14 41.08 -25.50
CA MET A 1 37.74 40.72 -25.81
C MET A 1 37.36 39.52 -24.97
N LYS A 2 36.57 39.71 -23.90
CA LYS A 2 36.11 38.62 -23.01
C LYS A 2 34.91 37.94 -23.67
N ARG A 3 35.05 36.67 -24.06
CA ARG A 3 33.93 35.83 -24.50
C ARG A 3 33.26 35.26 -23.26
N ILE A 4 32.04 35.70 -22.98
CA ILE A 4 31.17 35.12 -21.97
C ILE A 4 30.44 33.96 -22.66
N THR A 5 30.82 32.72 -22.35
CA THR A 5 30.05 31.54 -22.72
C THR A 5 28.85 31.43 -21.78
N PHE A 6 27.67 31.70 -22.32
CA PHE A 6 26.38 31.44 -21.68
C PHE A 6 26.17 29.92 -21.64
N ILE A 7 26.31 29.31 -20.46
CA ILE A 7 25.95 27.92 -20.24
C ILE A 7 24.45 27.90 -19.95
N THR A 8 23.66 27.47 -20.93
CA THR A 8 22.24 27.20 -20.77
C THR A 8 22.07 26.01 -19.85
N LEU A 9 21.69 26.28 -18.59
CA LEU A 9 21.35 25.26 -17.60
C LEU A 9 20.07 24.56 -18.06
N ILE A 10 20.21 23.39 -18.67
CA ILE A 10 19.08 22.48 -18.92
C ILE A 10 18.58 22.05 -17.55
N VAL A 11 17.44 22.62 -17.15
CA VAL A 11 16.67 22.16 -15.99
C VAL A 11 16.23 20.74 -16.32
N LEU A 12 16.99 19.77 -15.81
CA LEU A 12 16.57 18.38 -15.72
C LEU A 12 15.31 18.37 -14.85
N PHE A 13 14.15 18.32 -15.50
CA PHE A 13 12.91 17.87 -14.88
C PHE A 13 13.19 16.49 -14.30
N THR A 14 13.41 16.45 -12.99
CA THR A 14 13.40 15.21 -12.23
C THR A 14 11.98 14.67 -12.33
N PHE A 15 11.74 13.78 -13.29
CA PHE A 15 10.60 12.89 -13.28
C PHE A 15 10.65 12.18 -11.94
N VAL A 16 9.76 12.56 -11.02
CA VAL A 16 9.49 11.79 -9.81
C VAL A 16 9.00 10.44 -10.32
N LYS A 17 9.90 9.45 -10.35
CA LYS A 17 9.52 8.07 -10.64
C LYS A 17 8.52 7.69 -9.55
N GLY A 18 7.24 7.57 -9.91
CA GLY A 18 6.29 6.87 -9.06
C GLY A 18 6.88 5.52 -8.70
N ASN A 19 6.82 5.12 -7.43
CA ASN A 19 7.38 3.86 -6.98
C ASN A 19 6.76 2.73 -7.81
N SER A 20 7.56 2.14 -8.70
CA SER A 20 7.09 1.15 -9.66
C SER A 20 6.62 -0.11 -8.99
N GLN A 21 7.05 -0.40 -7.76
CA GLN A 21 6.65 -1.56 -6.98
C GLN A 21 6.92 -1.25 -5.51
N ILE A 22 6.09 -1.70 -4.59
CA ILE A 22 6.37 -1.61 -3.15
C ILE A 22 7.25 -2.81 -2.78
N THR A 23 8.50 -2.57 -2.40
CA THR A 23 9.49 -3.67 -2.26
C THR A 23 10.11 -3.77 -0.88
N ASN A 24 9.83 -2.81 0.00
CA ASN A 24 10.38 -2.75 1.35
C ASN A 24 9.39 -2.09 2.32
N LEU A 25 9.68 -2.18 3.62
CA LEU A 25 8.83 -1.65 4.68
C LEU A 25 8.71 -0.11 4.64
N ASN A 26 9.75 0.61 4.21
CA ASN A 26 9.70 2.07 4.10
C ASN A 26 8.70 2.51 3.04
N ASP A 27 8.74 1.90 1.86
CA ASP A 27 7.79 2.17 0.78
C ASP A 27 6.36 1.95 1.28
N LEU A 28 6.13 0.81 1.97
CA LEU A 28 4.83 0.43 2.50
C LEU A 28 4.31 1.44 3.54
N ILE A 29 5.15 1.81 4.50
CA ILE A 29 4.83 2.84 5.51
C ILE A 29 4.59 4.20 4.85
N GLN A 30 5.36 4.54 3.83
CA GLN A 30 5.23 5.82 3.12
C GLN A 30 3.88 5.87 2.40
N VAL A 31 3.54 4.84 1.61
CA VAL A 31 2.26 4.83 0.89
C VAL A 31 1.07 4.73 1.86
N SER A 32 1.19 4.00 2.97
CA SER A 32 0.12 3.94 3.97
C SER A 32 -0.12 5.29 4.65
N GLY A 33 0.90 6.12 4.79
CA GLY A 33 0.80 7.47 5.34
C GLY A 33 0.23 8.53 4.39
N LEU A 34 0.05 8.23 3.10
CA LEU A 34 -0.51 9.18 2.14
C LEU A 34 -2.03 9.28 2.27
N THR A 35 -2.58 10.46 1.94
CA THR A 35 -4.01 10.63 1.66
C THR A 35 -4.38 9.94 0.34
N VAL A 36 -5.68 9.72 0.08
CA VAL A 36 -6.15 9.18 -1.20
C VAL A 36 -5.65 9.99 -2.39
N GLN A 37 -5.74 11.33 -2.32
CA GLN A 37 -5.22 12.19 -3.38
C GLN A 37 -3.69 12.05 -3.52
N GLY A 38 -2.98 11.87 -2.41
CA GLY A 38 -1.56 11.56 -2.40
C GLY A 38 -1.27 10.24 -3.11
N LEU A 39 -2.00 9.18 -2.81
CA LEU A 39 -1.88 7.87 -3.48
C LEU A 39 -2.09 7.98 -4.98
N ILE A 40 -3.20 8.61 -5.41
CA ILE A 40 -3.49 8.82 -6.84
C ILE A 40 -2.33 9.54 -7.53
N LYS A 41 -1.86 10.66 -6.96
CA LYS A 41 -0.76 11.44 -7.55
C LYS A 41 0.53 10.63 -7.67
N ASN A 42 0.85 9.81 -6.68
CA ASN A 42 2.09 9.04 -6.64
C ASN A 42 2.04 7.78 -7.51
N LEU A 43 0.86 7.18 -7.71
CA LEU A 43 0.74 5.86 -8.34
C LEU A 43 0.21 5.89 -9.78
N GLN A 44 -0.52 6.94 -10.19
CA GLN A 44 -1.26 7.03 -11.48
C GLN A 44 -0.48 6.73 -12.77
N TYR A 45 0.85 6.84 -12.78
CA TYR A 45 1.67 6.59 -13.97
C TYR A 45 2.24 5.17 -14.04
N THR A 46 2.18 4.44 -12.94
CA THR A 46 2.85 3.14 -12.76
C THR A 46 1.88 2.04 -12.35
N TRP A 47 0.76 2.41 -11.75
CA TRP A 47 -0.28 1.52 -11.28
C TRP A 47 -1.58 1.85 -12.01
N GLU A 48 -2.36 0.82 -12.30
CA GLU A 48 -3.73 0.98 -12.75
C GLU A 48 -4.61 1.39 -11.57
N ILE A 49 -5.34 2.49 -11.72
CA ILE A 49 -6.27 2.99 -10.70
C ILE A 49 -7.68 2.56 -11.07
N LYS A 50 -8.31 1.78 -10.19
CA LYS A 50 -9.72 1.40 -10.34
C LYS A 50 -10.63 2.49 -9.76
N GLN A 51 -11.86 2.56 -10.25
CA GLN A 51 -12.89 3.44 -9.66
C GLN A 51 -13.14 3.02 -8.20
N PRO A 52 -13.33 3.97 -7.29
CA PRO A 52 -13.61 3.66 -5.90
C PRO A 52 -14.97 2.97 -5.78
N ILE A 53 -15.07 2.06 -4.80
CA ILE A 53 -16.31 1.38 -4.45
C ILE A 53 -16.78 1.94 -3.11
N THR A 54 -18.06 2.30 -3.02
CA THR A 54 -18.70 2.62 -1.74
C THR A 54 -19.51 1.42 -1.28
N ASP A 55 -19.29 1.00 -0.04
CA ASP A 55 -19.97 -0.10 0.62
C ASP A 55 -20.67 0.42 1.89
N ASN A 56 -21.98 0.22 1.95
CA ASN A 56 -22.85 0.58 3.09
C ASN A 56 -23.58 -0.66 3.63
N SER A 57 -23.06 -1.86 3.39
CA SER A 57 -23.67 -3.12 3.81
C SER A 57 -23.71 -3.28 5.33
N GLU A 58 -22.76 -2.68 6.05
CA GLU A 58 -22.72 -2.68 7.51
C GLU A 58 -23.54 -1.50 8.08
N LYS A 59 -24.54 -1.83 8.91
CA LYS A 59 -25.45 -0.84 9.48
C LYS A 59 -24.70 0.16 10.36
N GLY A 60 -24.82 1.45 10.02
CA GLY A 60 -24.18 2.54 10.78
C GLY A 60 -22.73 2.81 10.38
N MET A 61 -22.23 2.13 9.34
CA MET A 61 -20.90 2.34 8.78
C MET A 61 -21.02 2.68 7.29
N ALA A 62 -20.21 3.63 6.83
CA ALA A 62 -19.97 3.85 5.41
C ALA A 62 -18.50 3.56 5.11
N LYS A 63 -18.23 2.79 4.06
CA LYS A 63 -16.88 2.38 3.69
C LYS A 63 -16.59 2.77 2.24
N GLU A 64 -15.50 3.49 2.02
CA GLU A 64 -14.95 3.73 0.67
C GLU A 64 -13.70 2.88 0.47
N ILE A 65 -13.60 2.25 -0.70
CA ILE A 65 -12.49 1.37 -1.06
C ILE A 65 -11.86 1.87 -2.36
N TYR A 66 -10.59 2.24 -2.28
CA TYR A 66 -9.75 2.63 -3.41
C TYR A 66 -8.80 1.48 -3.74
N THR A 67 -8.72 1.09 -5.01
CA THR A 67 -7.86 -0.03 -5.45
C THR A 67 -6.87 0.43 -6.51
N PHE A 68 -5.60 0.13 -6.26
CA PHE A 68 -4.48 0.39 -7.15
C PHE A 68 -3.84 -0.96 -7.49
N ALA A 69 -3.66 -1.27 -8.77
CA ALA A 69 -3.13 -2.55 -9.21
C ALA A 69 -1.84 -2.35 -10.01
N TYR A 70 -0.78 -3.05 -9.62
CA TYR A 70 0.50 -3.05 -10.31
C TYR A 70 0.70 -4.35 -11.07
N ASN A 71 1.11 -4.22 -12.33
CA ASN A 71 1.49 -5.35 -13.18
C ASN A 71 2.95 -5.16 -13.60
N LYS A 72 3.78 -6.16 -13.30
CA LYS A 72 5.14 -6.21 -13.80
C LYS A 72 5.09 -6.45 -15.32
N LYS A 73 5.71 -5.54 -16.08
CA LYS A 73 5.70 -5.55 -17.55
C LYS A 73 5.79 -6.97 -18.15
N ASN A 74 4.77 -7.34 -18.93
CA ASN A 74 4.57 -8.64 -19.60
C ASN A 74 3.96 -9.77 -18.76
N GLU A 75 3.46 -9.52 -17.55
CA GLU A 75 2.67 -10.51 -16.79
C GLU A 75 1.17 -10.40 -17.11
N LYS A 76 0.48 -11.55 -17.12
CA LYS A 76 -0.97 -11.63 -17.36
C LYS A 76 -1.78 -11.23 -16.12
N ASP A 77 -1.21 -11.44 -14.93
CA ASP A 77 -1.83 -11.19 -13.64
C ASP A 77 -1.11 -10.03 -12.93
N TYR A 78 -1.79 -9.33 -12.03
CA TYR A 78 -1.18 -8.26 -11.24
C TYR A 78 -0.23 -8.85 -10.19
N SER A 79 0.98 -8.29 -10.12
CA SER A 79 2.00 -8.71 -9.15
C SER A 79 1.76 -8.09 -7.77
N GLN A 80 1.09 -6.93 -7.71
CA GLN A 80 0.68 -6.29 -6.45
C GLN A 80 -0.66 -5.57 -6.57
N VAL A 81 -1.41 -5.54 -5.48
CA VAL A 81 -2.61 -4.71 -5.33
C VAL A 81 -2.52 -3.95 -4.02
N LEU A 82 -2.68 -2.64 -4.07
CA LEU A 82 -2.81 -1.78 -2.90
C LEU A 82 -4.28 -1.40 -2.76
N LYS A 83 -4.88 -1.62 -1.60
CA LYS A 83 -6.23 -1.17 -1.27
C LYS A 83 -6.17 -0.16 -0.13
N ARG A 84 -6.90 0.95 -0.25
CA ARG A 84 -7.16 1.88 0.85
C ARG A 84 -8.64 1.79 1.20
N SER A 85 -8.94 1.36 2.41
CA SER A 85 -10.28 1.46 3.00
C SER A 85 -10.36 2.68 3.90
N ILE A 86 -11.44 3.44 3.77
CA ILE A 86 -11.81 4.50 4.69
C ILE A 86 -13.20 4.14 5.22
N SER A 87 -13.27 3.80 6.50
CA SER A 87 -14.51 3.45 7.17
C SER A 87 -14.92 4.60 8.09
N LEU A 88 -16.16 5.06 7.97
CA LEU A 88 -16.75 6.11 8.80
C LEU A 88 -17.92 5.54 9.59
N ASN A 89 -17.85 5.62 10.91
CA ASN A 89 -19.00 5.39 11.78
C ASN A 89 -19.93 6.58 11.72
N LEU A 90 -21.16 6.36 11.24
CA LEU A 90 -22.14 7.41 10.99
C LEU A 90 -22.72 8.02 12.27
N SER A 91 -22.61 7.31 13.40
CA SER A 91 -23.13 7.78 14.69
C SER A 91 -22.12 8.60 15.49
N SER A 92 -20.84 8.21 15.45
CA SER A 92 -19.77 8.87 16.21
C SER A 92 -18.88 9.79 15.37
N GLY A 93 -18.97 9.71 14.04
CA GLY A 93 -18.03 10.36 13.14
C GLY A 93 -16.61 9.75 13.17
N TYR A 94 -16.41 8.65 13.90
CA TYR A 94 -15.12 7.99 14.01
C TYR A 94 -14.69 7.44 12.65
N ARG A 95 -13.47 7.76 12.24
CA ARG A 95 -12.92 7.42 10.92
C ARG A 95 -11.70 6.52 11.07
N ILE A 96 -11.72 5.39 10.39
CA ILE A 96 -10.62 4.42 10.33
C ILE A 96 -10.07 4.42 8.91
N GLU A 97 -8.75 4.49 8.77
CA GLU A 97 -8.06 4.28 7.51
C GLU A 97 -7.19 3.04 7.57
N GLU A 98 -7.32 2.16 6.59
CA GLU A 98 -6.51 0.95 6.50
C GLU A 98 -5.91 0.85 5.10
N THR A 99 -4.65 0.44 5.04
CA THR A 99 -3.95 0.20 3.77
C THR A 99 -3.55 -1.25 3.70
N HIS A 100 -4.03 -1.95 2.68
CA HIS A 100 -3.71 -3.35 2.43
C HIS A 100 -2.80 -3.46 1.22
N LEU A 101 -1.64 -4.07 1.39
CA LEU A 101 -0.79 -4.50 0.28
C LEU A 101 -0.94 -6.01 0.09
N ILE A 102 -1.46 -6.38 -1.06
CA ILE A 102 -1.58 -7.77 -1.50
C ILE A 102 -0.47 -8.04 -2.51
N SER A 103 0.37 -9.04 -2.27
CA SER A 103 1.49 -9.39 -3.15
C SER A 103 1.82 -10.88 -3.11
N ASN A 104 2.47 -11.38 -4.16
CA ASN A 104 3.02 -12.75 -4.23
C ASN A 104 4.54 -12.80 -3.99
N ASP A 105 5.17 -11.66 -3.63
CA ASP A 105 6.60 -11.61 -3.35
C ASP A 105 6.92 -12.14 -1.94
N MET A 106 7.12 -13.46 -1.83
CA MET A 106 7.44 -14.13 -0.57
C MET A 106 8.82 -13.74 -0.01
N ASN A 107 9.75 -13.28 -0.86
CA ASN A 107 11.04 -12.78 -0.39
C ASN A 107 10.89 -11.45 0.34
N PHE A 108 10.04 -10.57 -0.20
CA PHE A 108 9.66 -9.34 0.47
C PHE A 108 8.94 -9.64 1.80
N LEU A 109 7.99 -10.58 1.84
CA LEU A 109 7.30 -10.95 3.09
C LEU A 109 8.29 -11.41 4.19
N ASN A 110 9.25 -12.26 3.83
CA ASN A 110 10.25 -12.76 4.77
C ASN A 110 11.18 -11.64 5.26
N HIS A 111 11.55 -10.69 4.39
CA HIS A 111 12.30 -9.50 4.78
C HIS A 111 11.47 -8.60 5.70
N LEU A 112 10.21 -8.37 5.36
CA LEU A 112 9.27 -7.53 6.11
C LEU A 112 9.15 -7.98 7.56
N LYS A 113 8.94 -9.29 7.82
CA LYS A 113 8.88 -9.84 9.18
C LYS A 113 10.14 -9.53 10.00
N LYS A 114 11.32 -9.67 9.38
CA LYS A 114 12.60 -9.37 10.04
C LYS A 114 12.79 -7.87 10.27
N GLU A 115 12.47 -7.06 9.28
CA GLU A 115 12.62 -5.60 9.35
C GLU A 115 11.70 -4.97 10.41
N LEU A 116 10.48 -5.48 10.57
CA LEU A 116 9.55 -5.01 11.60
C LEU A 116 10.17 -5.14 12.99
N LEU A 117 10.68 -6.32 13.34
CA LEU A 117 11.36 -6.57 14.61
C LEU A 117 12.59 -5.68 14.79
N ASN A 118 13.43 -5.57 13.75
CA ASN A 118 14.63 -4.74 13.78
C ASN A 118 14.35 -3.24 13.98
N ARG A 119 13.15 -2.79 13.61
CA ARG A 119 12.70 -1.38 13.77
C ARG A 119 11.92 -1.14 15.06
N GLY A 120 11.96 -2.09 16.00
CA GLY A 120 11.32 -1.97 17.30
C GLY A 120 9.81 -2.12 17.25
N PHE A 121 9.26 -2.80 16.24
CA PHE A 121 7.90 -3.32 16.36
C PHE A 121 7.91 -4.56 17.23
N GLU A 122 6.94 -4.66 18.12
CA GLU A 122 6.73 -5.80 18.99
C GLU A 122 5.66 -6.71 18.39
N LEU A 123 5.91 -8.03 18.40
CA LEU A 123 4.93 -9.03 17.99
C LEU A 123 3.88 -9.17 19.09
N MET A 124 2.66 -8.69 18.81
CA MET A 124 1.54 -8.69 19.75
C MET A 124 0.70 -9.96 19.67
N ARG A 125 0.63 -10.56 18.47
CA ARG A 125 -0.17 -11.75 18.20
C ARG A 125 0.48 -12.56 17.08
N GLU A 126 0.55 -13.87 17.29
CA GLU A 126 0.96 -14.84 16.29
C GLU A 126 -0.02 -16.01 16.28
N GLU A 127 -0.69 -16.18 15.15
CA GLU A 127 -1.52 -17.32 14.80
C GLU A 127 -1.01 -17.88 13.46
N LYS A 128 -1.38 -19.12 13.11
CA LYS A 128 -0.80 -19.91 12.01
C LYS A 128 -0.43 -19.11 10.76
N ASN A 129 -1.30 -18.21 10.32
CA ASN A 129 -1.13 -17.38 9.13
C ASN A 129 -1.42 -15.89 9.39
N TYR A 130 -1.39 -15.46 10.65
CA TYR A 130 -1.80 -14.11 11.03
C TYR A 130 -0.87 -13.57 12.11
N PHE A 131 -0.29 -12.40 11.86
CA PHE A 131 0.70 -11.80 12.74
C PHE A 131 0.37 -10.33 12.93
N THR A 132 0.35 -9.85 14.15
CA THR A 132 0.15 -8.42 14.45
C THR A 132 1.37 -7.86 15.14
N TYR A 133 1.92 -6.80 14.58
CA TYR A 133 3.07 -6.06 15.08
C TYR A 133 2.63 -4.66 15.49
N ARG A 134 3.13 -4.16 16.62
CA ARG A 134 2.80 -2.82 17.11
C ARG A 134 4.05 -2.00 17.39
N ASN A 135 4.01 -0.73 17.03
CA ASN A 135 5.00 0.25 17.47
C ASN A 135 4.29 1.58 17.73
N ARG A 136 4.26 2.02 19.00
CA ARG A 136 3.61 3.25 19.46
C ARG A 136 2.15 3.34 19.01
N ASN A 137 1.88 4.07 17.92
CA ASN A 137 0.56 4.34 17.36
C ASN A 137 0.29 3.63 16.03
N ARG A 138 1.10 2.64 15.66
CA ARG A 138 0.96 1.91 14.40
C ARG A 138 0.81 0.42 14.64
N ASP A 139 -0.25 -0.13 14.07
CA ASP A 139 -0.48 -1.56 14.02
C ASP A 139 -0.25 -2.04 12.58
N ILE A 140 0.62 -3.03 12.43
CA ILE A 140 0.90 -3.71 11.17
C ILE A 140 0.46 -5.16 11.32
N THR A 141 -0.53 -5.54 10.55
CA THR A 141 -1.09 -6.87 10.52
C THR A 141 -0.67 -7.56 9.22
N LEU A 142 -0.02 -8.71 9.35
CA LEU A 142 0.31 -9.60 8.23
C LEU A 142 -0.68 -10.76 8.24
N ALA A 143 -1.52 -10.87 7.23
CA ALA A 143 -2.39 -12.01 7.00
C ALA A 143 -1.91 -12.77 5.77
N ILE A 144 -1.34 -13.95 5.99
CA ILE A 144 -0.88 -14.85 4.93
C ILE A 144 -2.06 -15.74 4.53
N GLN A 145 -3.02 -15.21 3.77
CA GLN A 145 -4.15 -15.97 3.24
C GLN A 145 -4.03 -16.26 1.74
N ILE A 146 -4.23 -17.53 1.40
CA ILE A 146 -4.06 -18.15 0.07
C ILE A 146 -5.22 -17.80 -0.89
N GLU A 147 -6.30 -17.19 -0.40
CA GLU A 147 -7.47 -16.83 -1.19
C GLU A 147 -7.79 -15.35 -1.00
N VAL A 148 -7.69 -14.58 -2.08
CA VAL A 148 -7.96 -13.14 -2.08
C VAL A 148 -9.32 -12.87 -2.69
N SER A 149 -10.06 -11.97 -2.03
CA SER A 149 -11.40 -11.46 -2.36
C SER A 149 -11.69 -11.24 -3.86
N ASP A 150 -12.97 -11.45 -4.21
CA ASP A 150 -13.58 -11.57 -5.56
C ASP A 150 -13.28 -10.49 -6.62
N PHE A 151 -12.58 -9.41 -6.29
CA PHE A 151 -12.51 -8.21 -7.16
C PHE A 151 -11.29 -8.18 -8.09
N VAL A 152 -10.27 -9.01 -7.86
CA VAL A 152 -9.13 -9.15 -8.77
C VAL A 152 -8.74 -10.62 -8.82
N LYS A 153 -8.72 -11.24 -10.01
CA LYS A 153 -8.13 -12.57 -10.19
C LYS A 153 -6.64 -12.46 -9.87
N LEU A 154 -6.27 -12.86 -8.67
CA LEU A 154 -4.89 -13.03 -8.25
C LEU A 154 -4.52 -14.51 -8.43
N SER A 155 -3.31 -14.78 -8.92
CA SER A 155 -2.80 -16.15 -9.04
C SER A 155 -2.63 -16.81 -7.66
N LYS A 156 -2.36 -18.12 -7.56
CA LYS A 156 -2.14 -18.76 -6.25
C LYS A 156 -0.86 -18.23 -5.58
N GLY A 157 -0.88 -18.06 -4.26
CA GLY A 157 0.33 -17.76 -3.46
C GLY A 157 0.55 -16.29 -3.10
N PHE A 158 -0.53 -15.55 -2.79
CA PHE A 158 -0.44 -14.18 -2.28
C PHE A 158 -0.51 -14.13 -0.76
N TYR A 159 -0.03 -13.03 -0.20
CA TYR A 159 -0.27 -12.60 1.18
C TYR A 159 -0.87 -11.19 1.18
N ASP A 160 -1.53 -10.83 2.28
CA ASP A 160 -2.06 -9.49 2.55
C ASP A 160 -1.34 -8.89 3.76
N VAL A 161 -0.90 -7.64 3.61
CA VAL A 161 -0.35 -6.82 4.68
C VAL A 161 -1.26 -5.62 4.91
N GLY A 162 -2.03 -5.68 5.98
CA GLY A 162 -2.83 -4.56 6.47
C GLY A 162 -2.02 -3.65 7.38
N LEU A 163 -2.03 -2.35 7.11
CA LEU A 163 -1.53 -1.32 8.00
C LEU A 163 -2.69 -0.47 8.49
N ILE A 164 -2.82 -0.38 9.81
CA ILE A 164 -3.75 0.50 10.49
C ILE A 164 -2.92 1.56 11.22
N VAL A 165 -3.19 2.82 10.90
CA VAL A 165 -2.61 3.95 11.60
C VAL A 165 -3.70 4.53 12.49
N HIS A 166 -3.46 4.52 13.80
CA HIS A 166 -4.37 5.08 14.80
C HIS A 166 -4.11 6.57 15.03
#